data_AF-A0A961DGT5-F1
#
_entry.id   AF-A0A961DGT5-F1
#
_cell.length_a   1.000
_cell.length_b   1.000
_cell.length_c   1.000
_cell.angle_alpha   90.00
_cell.angle_beta   90.00
_cell.angle_gamma   90.00
#
_symmetry.space_group_name_H-M   'P 1'
#
loop_
_entity.id
_entity.type
_entity.pdbx_description
1 polymer ?
#
loop_
_entity_poly.entity_id
_entity_poly.type
_entity_poly.pdbx_seq_one_letter_code
_entity_poly.pdbx_strand_id
1 'polypeptide(L)'
;MPKAKDVAPTDEDFTLARAALLDITSADTIGEPAGSITEADGVLTVYFDTTMSGYPGWKWTVSLAHVKGFGPSVLETELTPGEGALLSPDWVPWSERLADYKEAQALLAAEGLADDDLDDDSDDDSDDDDSDDDDFDDD
;
A
#
# COMPACT_ATOMS: atom_id res chain seq x y z
N MET A 1 -14.73 7.84 -33.07
CA MET A 1 -14.70 6.43 -32.63
C MET A 1 -16.05 6.11 -32.03
N PRO A 2 -16.67 4.95 -32.33
CA PRO A 2 -17.91 4.57 -31.66
C PRO A 2 -17.64 4.48 -30.15
N LYS A 3 -18.50 5.08 -29.32
CA LYS A 3 -18.40 4.94 -27.87
C LYS A 3 -18.55 3.45 -27.52
N ALA A 4 -17.67 2.94 -26.65
CA ALA A 4 -17.89 1.64 -26.03
C ALA A 4 -19.29 1.64 -25.41
N LYS A 5 -20.05 0.56 -25.61
CA LYS A 5 -21.34 0.40 -24.94
C LYS A 5 -21.06 0.07 -23.48
N ASP A 6 -21.87 0.62 -22.58
CA ASP A 6 -21.80 0.28 -21.17
C ASP A 6 -21.91 -1.25 -21.01
N VAL A 7 -20.88 -1.87 -20.43
CA VAL A 7 -20.86 -3.29 -20.11
C VAL A 7 -21.65 -3.46 -18.82
N ALA A 8 -22.78 -4.16 -18.91
CA ALA A 8 -23.53 -4.52 -17.73
C ALA A 8 -22.75 -5.58 -16.94
N PRO A 9 -22.56 -5.41 -15.62
CA PRO A 9 -21.85 -6.37 -14.79
C PRO A 9 -22.59 -7.72 -14.75
N THR A 10 -21.83 -8.81 -14.72
CA THR A 10 -22.32 -10.19 -14.63
C THR A 10 -21.80 -10.89 -13.38
N ASP A 11 -22.43 -11.99 -12.97
CA ASP A 11 -21.94 -12.81 -11.85
C ASP A 11 -20.55 -13.40 -12.11
N GLU A 12 -20.21 -13.64 -13.39
CA GLU A 12 -18.88 -14.08 -13.80
C GLU A 12 -17.82 -13.01 -13.53
N ASP A 13 -18.14 -11.72 -13.70
CA ASP A 13 -17.25 -10.61 -13.39
C ASP A 13 -16.93 -10.56 -11.89
N PHE A 14 -17.93 -10.68 -11.02
CA PHE A 14 -17.72 -10.73 -9.57
C PHE A 14 -16.93 -11.98 -9.16
N THR A 15 -17.17 -13.11 -9.82
CA THR A 15 -16.43 -14.35 -9.55
C THR A 15 -14.95 -14.19 -9.93
N LEU A 16 -14.67 -13.64 -11.11
CA LEU A 16 -13.32 -13.36 -11.59
C LEU A 16 -12.61 -12.35 -10.68
N ALA A 17 -13.30 -11.26 -10.31
CA ALA A 17 -12.75 -10.24 -9.44
C ALA A 17 -12.41 -10.80 -8.05
N ARG A 18 -13.29 -11.61 -7.47
CA ARG A 18 -13.01 -12.28 -6.19
C ARG A 18 -11.84 -13.25 -6.29
N ALA A 19 -11.72 -13.99 -7.38
CA ALA A 19 -10.58 -14.88 -7.61
C ALA A 19 -9.25 -14.10 -7.66
N ALA A 20 -9.22 -12.96 -8.35
CA ALA A 20 -8.03 -12.12 -8.43
C ALA A 20 -7.64 -11.50 -7.08
N LEU A 21 -8.61 -11.09 -6.26
CA LEU A 21 -8.32 -10.62 -4.90
C LEU A 21 -7.70 -11.72 -4.04
N LEU A 22 -8.13 -12.98 -4.20
CA LEU A 22 -7.57 -14.10 -3.45
C LEU A 22 -6.11 -14.41 -3.79
N ASP A 23 -5.59 -13.90 -4.92
CA ASP A 23 -4.17 -14.02 -5.27
C ASP A 23 -3.29 -13.06 -4.45
N ILE A 24 -3.87 -11.98 -3.90
CA ILE A 24 -3.11 -10.92 -3.20
C ILE A 24 -3.48 -10.77 -1.71
N THR A 25 -4.63 -11.29 -1.28
CA THR A 25 -5.12 -11.17 0.09
C THR A 25 -5.88 -12.42 0.53
N SER A 26 -6.03 -12.60 1.84
CA SER A 26 -6.76 -13.74 2.38
C SER A 26 -8.27 -13.55 2.26
N ALA A 27 -8.99 -14.66 2.12
CA ALA A 27 -10.44 -14.64 1.87
C ALA A 27 -11.26 -13.94 2.96
N ASP A 28 -10.75 -13.91 4.19
CA ASP A 28 -11.38 -13.27 5.35
C ASP A 28 -11.34 -11.75 5.28
N THR A 29 -10.49 -11.14 4.44
CA THR A 29 -10.43 -9.68 4.23
C THR A 29 -11.45 -9.18 3.20
N ILE A 30 -12.00 -10.09 2.39
CA ILE A 30 -12.92 -9.79 1.27
C ILE A 30 -14.35 -10.01 1.74
N GLY A 31 -15.10 -8.93 1.89
CA GLY A 31 -16.51 -8.94 2.29
C GLY A 31 -17.47 -9.18 1.13
N GLU A 32 -18.71 -8.72 1.32
CA GLU A 32 -19.78 -8.89 0.34
C GLU A 32 -19.57 -8.04 -0.93
N PRO A 33 -20.08 -8.49 -2.09
CA PRO A 33 -20.15 -7.67 -3.28
C PRO A 33 -20.87 -6.34 -3.01
N ALA A 34 -20.20 -5.23 -3.32
CA ALA A 34 -20.66 -3.88 -2.99
C ALA A 34 -21.10 -3.05 -4.22
N GLY A 35 -21.15 -3.67 -5.40
CA GLY A 35 -21.57 -3.06 -6.66
C GLY A 35 -20.45 -2.93 -7.68
N SER A 36 -20.70 -2.15 -8.73
CA SER A 36 -19.73 -1.94 -9.82
C SER A 36 -20.02 -0.63 -10.56
N ILE A 37 -19.00 -0.08 -11.20
CA ILE A 37 -19.11 1.09 -12.09
C ILE A 37 -18.52 0.70 -13.44
N THR A 38 -19.28 0.98 -14.50
CA THR A 38 -18.77 0.87 -15.86
C THR A 38 -18.06 2.16 -16.24
N GLU A 39 -16.80 2.04 -16.64
CA GLU A 39 -15.99 3.14 -17.10
C GLU A 39 -15.91 3.18 -18.64
N ALA A 40 -15.19 4.16 -19.16
CA ALA A 40 -14.98 4.29 -20.59
C ALA A 40 -14.23 3.07 -21.17
N ASP A 41 -14.33 2.88 -22.48
CA ASP A 41 -13.52 1.93 -23.24
C ASP A 41 -13.61 0.46 -22.81
N GLY A 42 -14.74 0.07 -22.19
CA GLY A 42 -15.03 -1.32 -21.83
C GLY A 42 -14.36 -1.76 -20.53
N VAL A 43 -13.97 -0.82 -19.67
CA VAL A 43 -13.50 -1.12 -18.32
C VAL A 43 -14.71 -1.22 -17.38
N LEU A 44 -14.74 -2.27 -16.58
CA LEU A 44 -15.73 -2.49 -15.52
C LEU A 44 -15.00 -2.61 -14.20
N THR A 45 -15.31 -1.72 -13.27
CA THR A 45 -14.69 -1.69 -11.94
C THR A 45 -15.67 -2.27 -10.93
N VAL A 46 -15.29 -3.36 -10.28
CA VAL A 46 -16.10 -4.15 -9.34
C VAL A 46 -15.63 -3.90 -7.92
N TYR A 47 -16.58 -3.76 -6.98
CA TYR A 47 -16.30 -3.47 -5.59
C TYR A 47 -16.74 -4.59 -4.65
N PHE A 48 -15.94 -4.84 -3.62
CA PHE A 48 -16.31 -5.63 -2.44
C PHE A 48 -16.06 -4.80 -1.19
N ASP A 49 -16.88 -5.00 -0.15
CA ASP A 49 -16.57 -4.45 1.16
C ASP A 49 -15.27 -5.06 1.70
N THR A 50 -14.52 -4.29 2.48
CA THR A 50 -13.40 -4.84 3.27
C THR A 50 -13.84 -5.14 4.68
N THR A 51 -13.31 -6.23 5.24
CA THR A 51 -13.51 -6.61 6.66
C THR A 51 -12.30 -6.28 7.52
N MET A 52 -11.24 -5.70 6.92
CA MET A 52 -10.02 -5.35 7.64
C MET A 52 -10.27 -4.21 8.64
N SER A 53 -9.94 -4.45 9.91
CA SER A 53 -10.20 -3.48 10.99
C SER A 53 -9.44 -2.16 10.84
N GLY A 54 -8.32 -2.15 10.11
CA GLY A 54 -7.53 -0.95 9.82
C GLY A 54 -8.08 -0.08 8.69
N TYR A 55 -9.07 -0.57 7.94
CA TYR A 55 -9.59 0.08 6.73
C TYR A 55 -11.11 0.30 6.79
N PRO A 56 -11.66 0.89 7.86
CA PRO A 56 -13.10 1.15 7.95
C PRO A 56 -13.55 2.07 6.81
N GLY A 57 -14.60 1.68 6.09
CA GLY A 57 -15.16 2.44 4.97
C GLY A 57 -14.40 2.29 3.65
N TRP A 58 -13.31 1.52 3.60
CA TRP A 58 -12.61 1.20 2.35
C TRP A 58 -13.28 0.04 1.62
N LYS A 59 -12.92 -0.13 0.34
CA LYS A 59 -13.43 -1.19 -0.52
C LYS A 59 -12.29 -1.85 -1.28
N TRP A 60 -12.38 -3.17 -1.43
CA TRP A 60 -11.60 -3.84 -2.44
C TRP A 60 -12.18 -3.49 -3.80
N THR A 61 -11.32 -3.14 -4.74
CA THR A 61 -11.67 -2.71 -6.08
C THR A 61 -10.89 -3.55 -7.07
N VAL A 62 -11.58 -4.01 -8.12
CA VAL A 62 -10.98 -4.78 -9.20
C VAL A 62 -11.45 -4.23 -10.53
N SER A 63 -10.51 -3.74 -11.33
CA SER A 63 -10.79 -3.24 -12.68
C SER A 63 -10.66 -4.38 -13.68
N LEU A 64 -11.69 -4.59 -14.49
CA LEU A 64 -11.77 -5.64 -15.50
C LEU A 64 -11.85 -5.01 -16.89
N ALA A 65 -11.14 -5.56 -17.86
CA ALA A 65 -11.28 -5.21 -19.27
C ALA A 65 -12.24 -6.17 -19.99
N HIS A 66 -13.22 -5.61 -20.68
CA HIS A 66 -14.10 -6.32 -21.61
C HIS A 66 -13.73 -6.00 -23.05
N VAL A 67 -13.04 -6.94 -23.70
CA VAL A 67 -12.64 -6.81 -25.11
C VAL A 67 -13.49 -7.73 -25.98
N LYS A 68 -14.14 -7.16 -27.00
CA LYS A 68 -15.01 -7.93 -27.91
C LYS A 68 -14.27 -9.13 -28.52
N GLY A 69 -14.83 -10.32 -28.33
CA GLY A 69 -14.30 -11.58 -28.87
C GLY A 69 -13.34 -12.30 -27.93
N PHE A 70 -13.06 -11.74 -26.76
CA PHE A 70 -12.29 -12.35 -25.69
C PHE A 70 -13.13 -12.40 -24.41
N GLY A 71 -12.75 -13.27 -23.46
CA GLY A 71 -13.31 -13.23 -22.12
C GLY A 71 -12.80 -12.01 -21.33
N PRO A 72 -13.45 -11.64 -20.22
CA PRO A 72 -12.99 -10.56 -19.37
C PRO A 72 -11.61 -10.89 -18.77
N SER A 73 -10.79 -9.86 -18.57
CA SER A 73 -9.46 -9.98 -17.96
C SER A 73 -9.26 -8.95 -16.87
N VAL A 74 -8.53 -9.31 -15.82
CA VAL A 74 -8.21 -8.41 -14.71
C VAL A 74 -7.10 -7.44 -15.14
N LEU A 75 -7.28 -6.15 -14.85
CA LEU A 75 -6.30 -5.10 -15.08
C LEU A 75 -5.51 -4.82 -13.80
N GLU A 76 -6.22 -4.55 -12.71
CA GLU A 76 -5.63 -4.22 -11.43
C GLU A 76 -6.56 -4.62 -10.27
N THR A 77 -5.96 -4.75 -9.09
CA THR A 77 -6.64 -5.03 -7.83
C THR A 77 -6.07 -4.10 -6.77
N GLU A 78 -6.93 -3.40 -6.05
CA GLU A 78 -6.52 -2.38 -5.10
C GLU A 78 -7.50 -2.26 -3.93
N LEU A 79 -7.04 -1.67 -2.84
CA LEU A 79 -7.87 -1.27 -1.71
C LEU A 79 -8.00 0.25 -1.76
N THR A 80 -9.21 0.75 -1.98
CA THR A 80 -9.45 2.19 -2.16
C THR A 80 -10.43 2.72 -1.11
N PRO A 81 -10.31 4.00 -0.74
CA PRO A 81 -11.23 4.60 0.22
C PRO A 81 -12.61 4.80 -0.39
N GLY A 82 -13.64 4.29 0.29
CA GLY A 82 -15.04 4.51 -0.04
C GLY A 82 -15.70 5.56 0.85
N GLU A 83 -17.04 5.58 0.84
CA GLU A 83 -17.81 6.45 1.71
C GLU A 83 -17.54 6.13 3.19
N GLY A 84 -17.19 7.16 3.97
CA GLY A 84 -16.86 7.01 5.39
C GLY A 84 -15.45 6.49 5.68
N ALA A 85 -14.61 6.34 4.65
CA ALA A 85 -13.21 5.98 4.84
C ALA A 85 -12.45 7.03 5.66
N LEU A 86 -11.68 6.57 6.66
CA LEU A 86 -10.73 7.43 7.35
C LEU A 86 -9.56 7.73 6.41
N LEU A 87 -9.48 8.97 5.93
CA LEU A 87 -8.40 9.45 5.08
C LEU A 87 -7.28 10.09 5.90
N SER A 88 -6.07 10.08 5.35
CA SER A 88 -4.98 10.86 5.90
C SER A 88 -5.29 12.36 5.82
N PRO A 89 -4.75 13.17 6.75
CA PRO A 89 -4.73 14.62 6.57
C PRO A 89 -3.93 15.00 5.31
N ASP A 90 -4.08 16.26 4.89
CA ASP A 90 -3.30 16.80 3.79
C ASP A 90 -1.79 16.66 4.06
N TRP A 91 -1.06 16.34 3.00
CA TRP A 91 0.39 16.27 3.08
C TRP A 91 0.96 17.67 3.37
N VAL A 92 1.77 17.76 4.41
CA VAL A 92 2.58 18.95 4.72
C VAL A 92 4.07 18.63 4.56
N PRO A 93 4.90 19.58 4.08
CA PRO A 93 6.35 19.41 3.95
C PRO A 93 7.03 18.95 5.23
N TRP A 94 8.08 18.14 5.08
CA TRP A 94 8.84 17.62 6.22
C TRP A 94 9.40 18.73 7.11
N SER A 95 9.91 19.82 6.51
CA SER A 95 10.41 20.98 7.23
C SER A 95 9.37 21.62 8.15
N GLU A 96 8.10 21.61 7.74
CA GLU A 96 6.99 22.16 8.51
C GLU A 96 6.57 21.21 9.65
N ARG A 97 6.53 19.89 9.40
CA ARG A 97 6.27 18.90 10.48
C ARG A 97 7.30 18.96 11.60
N LEU A 98 8.54 19.32 11.26
CA LEU A 98 9.67 19.36 12.19
C LEU A 98 9.82 20.72 12.90
N ALA A 99 9.02 21.72 12.56
CA ALA A 99 9.14 23.08 13.12
C ALA A 99 8.96 23.07 14.65
N ASP A 100 7.86 22.52 15.14
CA ASP A 100 7.55 22.43 16.57
C ASP A 100 8.63 21.67 17.35
N TYR A 101 9.15 20.58 16.77
CA TYR A 101 10.26 19.83 17.36
C TYR A 101 11.52 20.68 17.47
N LYS A 102 11.88 21.41 16.41
CA LYS A 102 13.06 22.29 16.40
C LYS A 102 12.92 23.45 17.38
N GLU A 103 11.73 24.02 17.50
CA GLU A 103 11.44 25.07 18.48
C GLU A 103 11.57 24.53 19.91
N ALA A 104 11.04 23.33 20.19
CA ALA A 104 11.20 22.67 21.47
C ALA A 104 12.69 22.40 21.80
N GLN A 105 13.47 21.93 20.83
CA GLN A 105 14.91 21.73 20.98
C GLN A 105 15.65 23.05 21.26
N ALA A 106 15.29 24.13 20.57
CA ALA A 106 15.89 25.45 20.81
C ALA A 106 15.56 26.00 22.20
N LEU A 107 14.35 25.75 22.70
CA LEU A 107 13.96 26.12 24.08
C LEU A 107 14.74 25.31 25.12
N LEU A 108 14.84 23.98 24.94
CA LEU A 108 15.65 23.12 25.82
C LEU A 108 17.12 23.56 25.85
N ALA A 109 17.68 23.89 24.69
CA ALA A 109 19.04 24.43 24.59
C ALA A 109 19.19 25.78 25.30
N ALA A 110 18.22 26.69 25.14
CA ALA A 110 18.23 27.98 25.83
C ALA A 110 18.12 27.85 27.36
N GLU A 111 17.41 26.83 27.85
CA GLU A 111 17.27 26.50 29.26
C GLU A 111 18.42 25.66 29.83
N GLY A 112 19.38 25.25 28.99
CA GLY A 112 20.52 24.41 29.39
C GLY A 112 20.13 22.96 29.72
N LEU A 113 19.01 22.50 29.16
CA LEU A 113 18.44 21.16 29.34
C LEU A 113 18.55 20.31 28.07
N ALA A 114 19.32 20.76 27.07
CA ALA A 114 19.60 19.96 25.89
C ALA A 114 20.46 18.74 26.28
N ASP A 115 20.09 17.57 25.76
CA ASP A 115 20.81 16.32 25.95
C ASP A 115 22.05 16.35 25.04
N ASP A 116 23.24 16.45 25.62
CA ASP A 116 24.54 16.53 24.91
C ASP A 116 25.06 15.11 24.53
N ASP A 117 24.36 14.05 24.95
CA ASP A 117 24.78 12.65 24.84
C ASP A 117 24.37 11.97 23.50
N LEU A 118 24.05 12.71 22.44
CA LEU A 118 23.77 12.12 21.11
C LEU A 118 25.03 11.80 20.28
N ASP A 119 26.22 11.98 20.85
CA ASP A 119 27.52 11.71 20.22
C ASP A 119 28.11 10.33 20.60
N ASP A 120 27.27 9.30 20.75
CA ASP A 120 27.74 7.90 20.83
C ASP A 120 27.83 7.27 19.43
N ASP A 121 28.55 7.93 18.51
CA ASP A 121 29.18 7.28 17.37
C ASP A 121 30.48 6.60 17.85
N SER A 122 30.37 5.67 18.80
CA SER A 122 31.43 4.68 19.01
C SER A 122 31.32 3.58 17.95
N ASP A 123 31.54 3.97 16.69
CA ASP A 123 32.01 3.06 15.64
C ASP A 123 33.45 2.63 16.01
N ASP A 124 33.57 1.76 17.01
CA ASP A 124 34.75 0.92 17.22
C ASP A 124 34.65 -0.26 16.25
N ASP A 125 34.78 0.03 14.95
CA ASP A 125 35.12 -0.96 13.95
C ASP A 125 36.58 -1.37 14.19
N SER A 126 36.78 -2.20 15.21
CA SER A 126 38.01 -2.97 15.34
C SER A 126 37.99 -4.06 14.27
N ASP A 127 38.38 -3.69 13.05
CA ASP A 127 38.85 -4.62 12.02
C ASP A 127 40.10 -5.31 12.56
N ASP A 128 39.91 -6.39 13.32
CA ASP A 128 40.95 -7.34 13.70
C ASP A 128 41.29 -8.19 12.46
N ASP A 129 41.97 -7.54 11.51
CA ASP A 129 42.75 -8.20 10.47
C ASP A 129 44.00 -8.78 11.12
N ASP A 130 43.89 -10.00 11.62
CA ASP A 130 45.07 -10.83 11.89
C ASP A 130 44.73 -12.31 11.75
N SER A 131 45.07 -12.86 10.59
CA SER A 131 46.12 -13.90 10.45
C SER A 131 45.75 -14.98 9.44
N ASP A 132 46.60 -15.04 8.42
CA ASP A 132 46.83 -16.15 7.51
C ASP A 132 46.83 -17.53 8.20
N ASP A 133 46.37 -18.55 7.48
CA ASP A 133 47.22 -19.58 6.86
C ASP A 133 46.58 -21.00 6.86
N ASP A 134 46.69 -21.60 5.67
CA ASP A 134 46.78 -23.02 5.29
C ASP A 134 46.18 -24.21 6.12
N ASP A 135 45.33 -25.02 5.45
CA ASP A 135 45.61 -26.43 5.05
C ASP A 135 44.34 -27.06 4.39
N PHE A 136 44.37 -27.49 3.12
CA PHE A 136 44.49 -28.91 2.70
C PHE A 136 43.50 -29.84 3.45
N ASP A 137 42.47 -30.43 2.81
CA ASP A 137 42.60 -31.59 1.93
C ASP A 137 41.30 -31.91 1.16
N ASP A 138 41.52 -32.56 0.01
CA ASP A 138 40.60 -33.22 -0.92
C ASP A 138 40.12 -34.59 -0.38
N ASP A 139 38.81 -34.84 -0.33
CA ASP A 139 38.16 -36.17 -0.57
C ASP A 139 36.65 -36.03 -0.85
#